data_AF-F2LRZ8-F1
#
_entry.id   AF-F2LRZ8-F1
#
_cell.length_a   1.000
_cell.length_b   1.000
_cell.length_c   1.000
_cell.angle_alpha   90.00
_cell.angle_beta   90.00
_cell.angle_gamma   90.00
#
_symmetry.space_group_name_H-M   'P 1'
#
loop_
_entity.id
_entity.type
_entity.pdbx_description
1 polymer ?
#
loop_
_entity_poly.entity_id
_entity_poly.type
_entity_poly.pdbx_seq_one_letter_code
_entity_poly.pdbx_strand_id
1 'polypeptide(L)'
;MSRNAQAIDSSGGDTTTNQGWARMENSCQSVALNDEQLLQAIACVVDGKTATYVSGPITTGQQFINWYLRTGSHMAYGSADYLDALRRDVVGANQAIIAEVTRRTRRPGRLVIEPATLEVSGWGQTNYVSFWLKVIDTFACDMVMVPQWQYSLGCCAEFRHAVDSGLTVKDHMGARIDCATGMSMLLEAARDIETRSRDLEFLVKIAAKLRRFADQH
;
A
#
# COMPACT_ATOMS: atom_id res chain seq x y z
N MET A 1 -4.44 55.65 -62.50
CA MET A 1 -5.70 56.31 -62.95
C MET A 1 -6.60 55.24 -63.56
N SER A 2 -7.73 54.95 -62.89
CA SER A 2 -8.94 54.19 -63.32
C SER A 2 -9.65 53.79 -62.03
N ARG A 3 -10.60 54.57 -61.50
CA ARG A 3 -12.05 54.67 -61.81
C ARG A 3 -12.89 53.40 -61.54
N ASN A 4 -13.79 53.58 -60.57
CA ASN A 4 -15.21 53.18 -60.49
C ASN A 4 -15.61 51.70 -60.48
N ALA A 5 -16.37 51.29 -59.46
CA ALA A 5 -17.85 51.25 -59.43
C ALA A 5 -18.34 50.67 -58.08
N GLN A 6 -19.16 51.40 -57.32
CA GLN A 6 -20.57 51.10 -56.99
C GLN A 6 -20.84 49.68 -56.43
N ALA A 7 -21.09 49.55 -55.12
CA ALA A 7 -22.38 49.69 -54.42
C ALA A 7 -23.19 48.38 -54.44
N ILE A 8 -23.57 47.89 -53.25
CA ILE A 8 -24.93 47.46 -52.86
C ILE A 8 -24.88 46.92 -51.43
N ASP A 9 -25.80 47.45 -50.64
CA ASP A 9 -26.21 47.09 -49.28
C ASP A 9 -27.02 45.77 -49.29
N SER A 10 -26.76 44.87 -48.34
CA SER A 10 -27.78 43.92 -47.84
C SER A 10 -27.33 43.30 -46.51
N SER A 11 -27.90 43.82 -45.42
CA SER A 11 -28.57 43.09 -44.35
C SER A 11 -28.33 41.57 -44.18
N GLY A 12 -28.06 41.19 -42.92
CA GLY A 12 -28.55 39.93 -42.34
C GLY A 12 -27.50 38.84 -42.15
N GLY A 13 -26.97 38.73 -40.92
CA GLY A 13 -26.10 37.63 -40.54
C GLY A 13 -25.85 37.64 -39.04
N ASP A 14 -26.78 37.02 -38.32
CA ASP A 14 -26.73 36.70 -36.90
C ASP A 14 -25.39 36.02 -36.52
N THR A 15 -24.46 36.76 -35.92
CA THR A 15 -23.21 36.20 -35.37
C THR A 15 -23.40 35.84 -33.89
N THR A 16 -24.39 35.02 -33.59
CA THR A 16 -24.44 34.23 -32.36
C THR A 16 -23.90 32.84 -32.65
N THR A 17 -22.57 32.67 -32.72
CA THR A 17 -21.82 31.41 -32.46
C THR A 17 -20.41 31.48 -33.04
N ASN A 18 -19.41 31.93 -32.25
CA ASN A 18 -18.05 31.34 -32.31
C ASN A 18 -17.02 31.95 -31.32
N GLN A 19 -17.42 32.31 -30.10
CA GLN A 19 -16.44 32.71 -29.07
C GLN A 19 -16.66 32.06 -27.69
N GLY A 20 -17.31 30.89 -27.66
CA GLY A 20 -17.60 30.15 -26.42
C GLY A 20 -16.80 28.88 -26.19
N TRP A 21 -16.08 28.35 -27.20
CA TRP A 21 -15.54 26.98 -27.16
C TRP A 21 -14.01 26.89 -27.14
N ALA A 22 -13.30 28.02 -26.95
CA ALA A 22 -11.83 28.08 -26.96
C ALA A 22 -11.20 28.33 -25.58
N ARG A 23 -11.94 28.17 -24.47
CA ARG A 23 -11.42 28.25 -23.10
C ARG A 23 -11.98 27.18 -22.15
N MET A 24 -12.15 25.97 -22.66
CA MET A 24 -12.16 24.76 -21.84
C MET A 24 -10.91 23.93 -22.16
N GLU A 25 -9.75 24.59 -22.11
CA GLU A 25 -8.55 23.90 -21.68
C GLU A 25 -8.82 23.47 -20.24
N ASN A 26 -9.33 22.24 -20.10
CA ASN A 26 -9.33 21.49 -18.87
C ASN A 26 -7.89 21.51 -18.36
N SER A 27 -7.60 22.48 -17.48
CA SER A 27 -6.58 22.33 -16.47
C SER A 27 -6.99 21.10 -15.68
N CYS A 28 -6.51 19.94 -16.10
CA CYS A 28 -6.59 18.71 -15.34
C CYS A 28 -5.68 18.93 -14.12
N GLN A 29 -6.19 19.70 -13.16
CA GLN A 29 -5.66 19.69 -11.82
C GLN A 29 -5.82 18.24 -11.35
N SER A 30 -4.71 17.54 -11.17
CA SER A 30 -4.72 16.21 -10.59
C SER A 30 -5.36 16.33 -9.21
N VAL A 31 -6.62 15.91 -9.07
CA VAL A 31 -7.24 15.80 -7.77
C VAL A 31 -6.52 14.64 -7.08
N ALA A 32 -5.65 14.96 -6.13
CA ALA A 32 -5.03 13.93 -5.29
C ALA A 32 -6.15 13.22 -4.53
N LEU A 33 -6.32 11.91 -4.75
CA LEU A 33 -7.23 11.09 -3.97
C LEU A 33 -6.78 11.13 -2.50
N ASN A 34 -7.68 11.54 -1.61
CA ASN A 34 -7.42 11.49 -0.18
C ASN A 34 -7.90 10.16 0.43
N ASP A 35 -7.42 9.83 1.64
CA ASP A 35 -7.74 8.58 2.34
C ASP A 35 -9.26 8.32 2.45
N GLU A 36 -10.07 9.37 2.62
CA GLU A 36 -11.51 9.25 2.79
C GLU A 36 -12.20 8.81 1.50
N GLN A 37 -11.80 9.36 0.36
CA GLN A 37 -12.33 8.98 -0.95
C GLN A 37 -12.02 7.52 -1.29
N LEU A 38 -10.81 7.05 -0.97
CA LEU A 38 -10.44 5.64 -1.14
C LEU A 38 -11.23 4.72 -0.22
N LEU A 39 -11.44 5.13 1.04
CA LEU A 39 -12.25 4.36 1.99
C LEU A 39 -13.71 4.26 1.52
N GLN A 40 -14.28 5.36 1.01
CA GLN A 40 -15.63 5.39 0.42
C GLN A 40 -15.73 4.48 -0.81
N ALA A 41 -14.71 4.48 -1.67
CA ALA A 41 -14.68 3.59 -2.83
C ALA A 41 -14.71 2.10 -2.43
N ILE A 42 -14.00 1.72 -1.35
CA ILE A 42 -14.07 0.35 -0.81
C ILE A 42 -15.46 0.07 -0.22
N ALA A 43 -16.07 1.03 0.47
CA ALA A 43 -17.41 0.89 1.05
C ALA A 43 -18.50 0.66 -0.02
N CYS A 44 -18.29 1.07 -1.27
CA CYS A 44 -19.23 0.77 -2.36
C CYS A 44 -19.28 -0.72 -2.74
N VAL A 45 -18.26 -1.50 -2.38
CA VAL A 45 -18.13 -2.91 -2.78
C VAL A 45 -18.05 -3.88 -1.60
N VAL A 46 -17.63 -3.41 -0.42
CA VAL A 46 -17.58 -4.20 0.81
C VAL A 46 -18.60 -3.66 1.80
N ASP A 47 -19.62 -4.47 2.09
CA ASP A 47 -20.63 -4.15 3.09
C ASP A 47 -20.13 -4.50 4.50
N GLY A 48 -19.82 -3.48 5.30
CA GLY A 48 -19.35 -3.63 6.68
C GLY A 48 -18.17 -4.61 6.85
N LYS A 49 -18.10 -5.25 8.02
CA LYS A 49 -17.05 -6.23 8.36
C LYS A 49 -17.33 -7.59 7.73
N THR A 50 -17.15 -7.72 6.42
CA THR A 50 -17.42 -8.97 5.69
C THR A 50 -16.22 -9.52 4.92
N ALA A 51 -15.15 -8.73 4.77
CA ALA A 51 -13.97 -9.13 4.02
C ALA A 51 -12.91 -9.80 4.90
N THR A 52 -12.09 -10.65 4.29
CA THR A 52 -10.82 -11.09 4.84
C THR A 52 -9.72 -10.14 4.40
N TYR A 53 -8.92 -9.62 5.33
CA TYR A 53 -7.75 -8.80 5.01
C TYR A 53 -6.50 -9.67 4.90
N VAL A 54 -5.68 -9.49 3.86
CA VAL A 54 -4.38 -10.18 3.73
C VAL A 54 -3.26 -9.21 4.07
N SER A 55 -2.52 -9.47 5.15
CA SER A 55 -1.38 -8.67 5.57
C SER A 55 -0.07 -9.30 5.09
N GLY A 56 0.76 -8.52 4.39
CA GLY A 56 2.07 -8.96 3.95
C GLY A 56 3.09 -7.86 3.70
N PRO A 57 4.39 -8.19 3.78
CA PRO A 57 5.46 -7.23 3.56
C PRO A 57 5.45 -6.79 2.10
N ILE A 58 5.48 -5.48 1.83
CA ILE A 58 5.56 -4.94 0.46
C ILE A 58 7.00 -4.50 0.18
N THR A 59 7.45 -3.44 0.85
CA THR A 59 8.79 -2.83 0.65
C THR A 59 9.82 -3.27 1.70
N THR A 60 9.39 -4.00 2.73
CA THR A 60 10.25 -4.46 3.84
C THR A 60 10.13 -5.99 4.03
N GLY A 61 10.36 -6.51 5.23
CA GLY A 61 10.25 -7.93 5.52
C GLY A 61 11.54 -8.72 5.31
N GLN A 62 11.43 -10.05 5.40
CA GLN A 62 12.57 -10.95 5.31
C GLN A 62 13.35 -10.79 4.00
N GLN A 63 12.65 -10.58 2.88
CA GLN A 63 13.27 -10.38 1.58
C GLN A 63 14.11 -9.10 1.55
N PHE A 64 13.61 -8.01 2.14
CA PHE A 64 14.38 -6.78 2.30
C PHE A 64 15.65 -7.03 3.12
N ILE A 65 15.54 -7.69 4.27
CA ILE A 65 16.70 -7.97 5.14
C ILE A 65 17.75 -8.79 4.38
N ASN A 66 17.31 -9.85 3.71
CA ASN A 66 18.16 -10.72 2.91
C ASN A 66 18.87 -9.95 1.77
N TRP A 67 18.13 -9.12 1.06
CA TRP A 67 18.66 -8.30 -0.02
C TRP A 67 19.61 -7.21 0.48
N TYR A 68 19.26 -6.52 1.56
CA TYR A 68 20.06 -5.45 2.12
C TYR A 68 21.41 -5.96 2.63
N LEU A 69 21.43 -7.12 3.28
CA LEU A 69 22.66 -7.78 3.74
C LEU A 69 23.61 -8.16 2.59
N ARG A 70 23.09 -8.54 1.42
CA ARG A 70 23.91 -9.00 0.28
C ARG A 70 24.27 -7.92 -0.72
N THR A 71 23.36 -6.98 -0.93
CA THR A 71 23.41 -6.05 -2.07
C THR A 71 23.09 -4.63 -1.62
N GLY A 72 21.94 -4.42 -0.96
CA GLY A 72 21.43 -3.08 -0.70
C GLY A 72 22.33 -2.21 0.20
N SER A 73 23.09 -2.81 1.11
CA SER A 73 24.03 -2.09 1.99
C SER A 73 25.27 -1.54 1.27
N HIS A 74 25.56 -2.03 0.06
CA HIS A 74 26.67 -1.55 -0.78
C HIS A 74 26.23 -0.49 -1.80
N MET A 75 24.95 -0.12 -1.80
CA MET A 75 24.36 0.83 -2.74
C MET A 75 24.07 2.16 -2.05
N ALA A 76 24.15 3.26 -2.80
CA ALA A 76 23.76 4.57 -2.29
C ALA A 76 22.25 4.59 -2.00
N TYR A 77 21.88 4.80 -0.73
CA TYR A 77 20.48 4.78 -0.31
C TYR A 77 19.64 5.79 -1.10
N GLY A 78 18.55 5.33 -1.70
CA GLY A 78 17.63 6.16 -2.48
C GLY A 78 18.11 6.54 -3.89
N SER A 79 19.26 6.04 -4.35
CA SER A 79 19.65 6.20 -5.75
C SER A 79 18.69 5.46 -6.69
N ALA A 80 18.68 5.82 -7.98
CA ALA A 80 17.89 5.12 -8.99
C ALA A 80 18.18 3.61 -9.01
N ASP A 81 19.47 3.23 -9.02
CA ASP A 81 19.88 1.83 -8.98
C ASP A 81 19.39 1.10 -7.72
N TYR A 82 19.44 1.77 -6.55
CA TYR A 82 18.93 1.21 -5.29
C TYR A 82 17.44 0.94 -5.37
N LEU A 83 16.67 1.90 -5.88
CA LEU A 83 15.21 1.80 -6.00
C LEU A 83 14.80 0.75 -7.03
N ASP A 84 15.50 0.66 -8.16
CA ASP A 84 15.24 -0.33 -9.19
C ASP A 84 15.55 -1.75 -8.69
N ALA A 85 16.69 -1.93 -8.00
CA ALA A 85 17.04 -3.21 -7.39
C ALA A 85 16.05 -3.58 -6.26
N LEU A 86 15.67 -2.63 -5.41
CA LEU A 86 14.67 -2.85 -4.36
C LEU A 86 13.33 -3.28 -4.96
N ARG A 87 12.86 -2.59 -6.01
CA ARG A 87 11.58 -2.91 -6.66
C ARG A 87 11.60 -4.31 -7.27
N ARG A 88 12.67 -4.65 -7.98
CA ARG A 88 12.81 -5.95 -8.64
C ARG A 88 12.99 -7.10 -7.65
N ASP A 89 13.93 -6.96 -6.72
CA ASP A 89 14.44 -8.08 -5.92
C ASP A 89 13.68 -8.24 -4.59
N VAL A 90 12.99 -7.20 -4.12
CA VAL A 90 12.21 -7.22 -2.87
C VAL A 90 10.73 -7.06 -3.15
N VAL A 91 10.30 -5.94 -3.74
CA VAL A 91 8.87 -5.61 -3.89
C VAL A 91 8.17 -6.64 -4.78
N GLY A 92 8.73 -6.96 -5.95
CA GLY A 92 8.15 -7.95 -6.85
C GLY A 92 8.03 -9.34 -6.23
N ALA A 93 9.06 -9.79 -5.50
CA ALA A 93 9.05 -11.09 -4.81
C ALA A 93 7.98 -11.14 -3.70
N ASN A 94 7.89 -10.07 -2.93
CA ASN A 94 6.90 -9.90 -1.87
C ASN A 94 5.46 -9.87 -2.42
N GLN A 95 5.20 -9.06 -3.47
CA GLN A 95 3.90 -8.98 -4.14
C GLN A 95 3.48 -10.33 -4.72
N ALA A 96 4.41 -11.12 -5.26
CA ALA A 96 4.09 -12.47 -5.75
C ALA A 96 3.61 -13.40 -4.62
N ILE A 97 4.22 -13.34 -3.44
CA ILE A 97 3.79 -14.12 -2.26
C ILE A 97 2.40 -13.66 -1.80
N ILE A 98 2.17 -12.35 -1.72
CA ILE A 98 0.88 -11.78 -1.32
C ILE A 98 -0.21 -12.17 -2.31
N ALA A 99 0.04 -12.07 -3.60
CA ALA A 99 -0.89 -12.48 -4.65
C ALA A 99 -1.25 -13.96 -4.53
N GLU A 100 -0.27 -14.83 -4.25
CA GLU A 100 -0.51 -16.26 -4.08
C GLU A 100 -1.38 -16.56 -2.85
N VAL A 101 -1.05 -15.97 -1.69
CA VAL A 101 -1.85 -16.14 -0.46
C VAL A 101 -3.26 -15.57 -0.65
N THR A 102 -3.39 -14.43 -1.32
CA THR A 102 -4.68 -13.82 -1.65
C THR A 102 -5.52 -14.76 -2.50
N ARG A 103 -4.93 -15.35 -3.55
CA ARG A 103 -5.62 -16.30 -4.44
C ARG A 103 -6.15 -17.52 -3.68
N ARG A 104 -5.37 -18.05 -2.73
CA ARG A 104 -5.80 -19.19 -1.87
C ARG A 104 -6.83 -18.79 -0.83
N THR A 105 -6.79 -17.55 -0.36
CA THR A 105 -7.74 -17.00 0.61
C THR A 105 -9.11 -16.76 -0.02
N ARG A 106 -9.17 -16.42 -1.31
CA ARG A 106 -10.43 -16.23 -2.04
C ARG A 106 -11.26 -17.51 -2.06
N ARG A 107 -12.52 -17.39 -1.66
CA ARG A 107 -13.53 -18.46 -1.70
C ARG A 107 -14.85 -17.89 -2.20
N PRO A 108 -15.74 -18.71 -2.80
CA PRO A 108 -17.07 -18.24 -3.20
C PRO A 108 -17.79 -17.55 -2.03
N GLY A 109 -18.32 -16.35 -2.29
CA GLY A 109 -19.04 -15.56 -1.27
C GLY A 109 -18.15 -14.83 -0.25
N ARG A 110 -16.83 -14.86 -0.38
CA ARG A 110 -15.90 -14.17 0.54
C ARG A 110 -15.08 -13.12 -0.20
N LEU A 111 -15.24 -11.85 0.18
CA LEU A 111 -14.41 -10.76 -0.30
C LEU A 111 -13.03 -10.82 0.37
N VAL A 112 -11.98 -10.48 -0.38
CA VAL A 112 -10.61 -10.43 0.12
C VAL A 112 -10.01 -9.08 -0.24
N ILE A 113 -9.52 -8.37 0.77
CA ILE A 113 -8.79 -7.11 0.62
C ILE A 113 -7.31 -7.44 0.55
N GLU A 114 -6.69 -7.05 -0.56
CA GLU A 114 -5.28 -7.26 -0.86
C GLU A 114 -4.62 -5.89 -1.01
N PRO A 115 -3.69 -5.50 -0.11
CA PRO A 115 -3.19 -4.14 -0.07
C PRO A 115 -2.00 -3.86 -1.00
N ALA A 116 -1.30 -4.89 -1.48
CA ALA A 116 0.01 -4.72 -2.13
C ALA A 116 -0.06 -4.20 -3.56
N THR A 117 -1.24 -4.17 -4.18
CA THR A 117 -1.47 -3.62 -5.51
C THR A 117 -1.83 -2.13 -5.52
N LEU A 118 -2.17 -1.54 -4.36
CA LEU A 118 -2.51 -0.13 -4.27
C LEU A 118 -1.26 0.74 -4.21
N GLU A 119 -1.03 1.55 -5.25
CA GLU A 119 -0.02 2.60 -5.27
C GLU A 119 -0.71 3.97 -5.34
N VAL A 120 -0.50 4.81 -4.32
CA VAL A 120 -1.00 6.18 -4.26
C VAL A 120 0.18 7.15 -4.30
N SER A 121 0.16 8.06 -5.27
CA SER A 121 1.22 9.07 -5.43
C SER A 121 1.27 10.00 -4.22
N GLY A 122 2.49 10.28 -3.75
CA GLY A 122 2.74 11.16 -2.60
C GLY A 122 2.51 10.52 -1.22
N TRP A 123 2.02 9.28 -1.15
CA TRP A 123 1.88 8.59 0.13
C TRP A 123 3.22 8.07 0.64
N GLY A 124 3.54 8.41 1.89
CA GLY A 124 4.61 7.79 2.65
C GLY A 124 4.11 6.58 3.45
N GLN A 125 5.03 5.89 4.13
CA GLN A 125 4.73 4.72 4.95
C GLN A 125 3.62 4.99 5.99
N THR A 126 3.64 6.16 6.64
CA THR A 126 2.63 6.53 7.65
C THR A 126 1.24 6.65 7.05
N ASN A 127 1.11 7.16 5.81
CA ASN A 127 -0.18 7.25 5.11
C ASN A 127 -0.73 5.85 4.85
N TYR A 128 0.08 4.95 4.27
CA TYR A 128 -0.33 3.57 4.03
C TYR A 128 -0.74 2.84 5.30
N VAL A 129 0.06 2.91 6.38
CA VAL A 129 -0.29 2.25 7.65
C VAL A 129 -1.60 2.82 8.19
N SER A 130 -1.73 4.14 8.31
CA SER A 130 -2.95 4.80 8.80
C SER A 130 -4.18 4.39 7.99
N PHE A 131 -4.08 4.40 6.66
CA PHE A 131 -5.17 4.01 5.77
C PHE A 131 -5.56 2.54 5.95
N TRP A 132 -4.60 1.62 5.98
CA TRP A 132 -4.89 0.19 6.10
C TRP A 132 -5.47 -0.18 7.47
N LEU A 133 -5.06 0.48 8.55
CA LEU A 133 -5.70 0.29 9.86
C LEU A 133 -7.19 0.68 9.82
N LYS A 134 -7.55 1.80 9.17
CA LYS A 134 -8.96 2.18 8.96
C LYS A 134 -9.72 1.16 8.12
N VAL A 135 -9.09 0.61 7.08
CA VAL A 135 -9.68 -0.45 6.24
C VAL A 135 -9.94 -1.72 7.06
N ILE A 136 -8.99 -2.13 7.91
CA ILE A 136 -9.14 -3.27 8.82
C ILE A 136 -10.31 -3.03 9.77
N ASP A 137 -10.36 -1.86 10.41
CA ASP A 137 -11.44 -1.50 11.35
C ASP A 137 -12.82 -1.45 10.71
N THR A 138 -12.91 -1.03 9.45
CA THR A 138 -14.19 -0.81 8.78
C THR A 138 -14.69 -2.09 8.12
N PHE A 139 -13.80 -2.84 7.47
CA PHE A 139 -14.19 -3.86 6.49
C PHE A 139 -13.75 -5.29 6.83
N ALA A 140 -12.73 -5.47 7.68
CA ALA A 140 -12.20 -6.80 7.97
C ALA A 140 -13.01 -7.51 9.06
N CYS A 141 -13.31 -8.79 8.84
CA CYS A 141 -13.85 -9.69 9.88
C CYS A 141 -12.91 -10.84 10.24
N ASP A 142 -11.90 -11.11 9.43
CA ASP A 142 -10.70 -11.81 9.84
C ASP A 142 -9.48 -11.33 9.02
N MET A 143 -8.30 -11.73 9.48
CA MET A 143 -7.03 -11.39 8.86
C MET A 143 -6.21 -12.66 8.59
N VAL A 144 -5.55 -12.69 7.43
CA VAL A 144 -4.59 -13.73 7.05
C VAL A 144 -3.21 -13.08 6.93
N MET A 145 -2.25 -13.59 7.70
CA MET A 145 -0.85 -13.18 7.64
C MET A 145 -0.10 -14.04 6.64
N VAL A 146 0.60 -13.43 5.68
CA VAL A 146 1.48 -14.16 4.76
C VAL A 146 2.72 -14.70 5.50
N PRO A 147 3.44 -15.69 4.94
CA PRO A 147 4.67 -16.19 5.55
C PRO A 147 5.68 -15.08 5.85
N GLN A 148 6.37 -15.18 7.00
CA GLN A 148 7.44 -14.25 7.40
C GLN A 148 6.99 -12.78 7.57
N TRP A 149 5.69 -12.55 7.83
CA TRP A 149 5.13 -11.23 8.07
C TRP A 149 5.81 -10.47 9.22
N GLN A 150 6.28 -11.19 10.24
CA GLN A 150 6.86 -10.64 11.48
C GLN A 150 8.14 -9.81 11.27
N TYR A 151 8.72 -9.86 10.06
CA TYR A 151 9.85 -9.03 9.67
C TYR A 151 9.47 -7.65 9.11
N SER A 152 8.18 -7.38 8.92
CA SER A 152 7.65 -6.10 8.41
C SER A 152 6.98 -5.31 9.51
N LEU A 153 7.44 -4.08 9.72
CA LEU A 153 6.84 -3.18 10.70
C LEU A 153 5.38 -2.84 10.38
N GLY A 154 5.03 -2.76 9.09
CA GLY A 154 3.64 -2.55 8.66
C GLY A 154 2.74 -3.72 9.08
N CYS A 155 3.18 -4.95 8.80
CA CYS A 155 2.46 -6.16 9.19
C CYS A 155 2.38 -6.30 10.72
N CYS A 156 3.42 -5.90 11.45
CA CYS A 156 3.40 -5.89 12.91
C CYS A 156 2.37 -4.92 13.47
N ALA A 157 2.26 -3.73 12.89
CA ALA A 157 1.23 -2.76 13.27
C ALA A 157 -0.17 -3.29 12.97
N GLU A 158 -0.39 -3.88 11.78
CA GLU A 158 -1.67 -4.48 11.37
C GLU A 158 -2.06 -5.67 12.26
N PHE A 159 -1.10 -6.57 12.54
CA PHE A 159 -1.30 -7.70 13.45
C PHE A 159 -1.72 -7.24 14.84
N ARG A 160 -0.96 -6.28 15.40
CA ARG A 160 -1.23 -5.75 16.73
C ARG A 160 -2.62 -5.13 16.80
N HIS A 161 -2.94 -4.29 15.82
CA HIS A 161 -4.23 -3.65 15.70
C HIS A 161 -5.37 -4.67 15.60
N ALA A 162 -5.20 -5.72 14.80
CA ALA A 162 -6.17 -6.79 14.67
C ALA A 162 -6.40 -7.52 16.00
N VAL A 163 -5.34 -7.89 16.71
CA VAL A 163 -5.42 -8.59 18.01
C VAL A 163 -6.08 -7.71 19.06
N ASP A 164 -5.68 -6.45 19.18
CA ASP A 164 -6.24 -5.50 20.16
C ASP A 164 -7.74 -5.25 19.91
N SER A 165 -8.17 -5.27 18.65
CA SER A 165 -9.58 -5.16 18.23
C SER A 165 -10.36 -6.47 18.29
N GLY A 166 -9.77 -7.57 18.79
CA GLY A 166 -10.41 -8.88 18.90
C GLY A 166 -10.66 -9.58 17.55
N LEU A 167 -10.01 -9.13 16.48
CA LEU A 167 -10.11 -9.73 15.16
C LEU A 167 -9.44 -11.11 15.15
N THR A 168 -10.05 -12.08 14.47
CA THR A 168 -9.40 -13.38 14.28
C THR A 168 -8.25 -13.24 13.29
N VAL A 169 -7.04 -13.56 13.74
CA VAL A 169 -5.84 -13.62 12.90
C VAL A 169 -5.45 -15.07 12.62
N LYS A 170 -5.13 -15.38 11.37
CA LYS A 170 -4.70 -16.70 10.90
C LYS A 170 -3.41 -16.57 10.11
N ASP A 171 -2.62 -17.64 10.05
CA ASP A 171 -1.56 -17.76 9.06
C ASP A 171 -2.13 -18.13 7.68
N HIS A 172 -1.26 -18.12 6.66
CA HIS A 172 -1.57 -18.54 5.29
C HIS A 172 -2.06 -19.99 5.13
N MET A 173 -1.91 -20.84 6.15
CA MET A 173 -2.41 -22.22 6.19
C MET A 173 -3.75 -22.34 6.93
N GLY A 174 -4.24 -21.25 7.52
CA GLY A 174 -5.49 -21.18 8.26
C GLY A 174 -5.36 -21.45 9.77
N ALA A 175 -4.15 -21.68 10.28
CA ALA A 175 -3.93 -21.85 11.71
C ALA A 175 -4.06 -20.49 12.42
N ARG A 176 -4.72 -20.47 13.58
CA ARG A 176 -4.91 -19.23 14.35
C ARG A 176 -3.57 -18.75 14.90
N ILE A 177 -3.31 -17.45 14.77
CA ILE A 177 -2.21 -16.76 15.45
C ILE A 177 -2.84 -15.97 16.59
N ASP A 178 -2.68 -16.44 17.83
CA ASP A 178 -3.06 -15.66 19.00
C ASP A 178 -1.98 -14.64 19.38
N CYS A 179 -2.28 -13.81 20.39
CA CYS A 179 -1.35 -12.77 20.82
C CYS A 179 0.01 -13.35 21.23
N ALA A 180 0.02 -14.38 22.09
CA ALA A 180 1.25 -14.98 22.60
C ALA A 180 2.11 -15.55 21.46
N THR A 181 1.49 -16.27 20.52
CA THR A 181 2.18 -16.82 19.34
C THR A 181 2.76 -15.69 18.50
N GLY A 182 1.97 -14.66 18.21
CA GLY A 182 2.44 -13.49 17.46
C GLY A 182 3.65 -12.84 18.13
N MET A 183 3.58 -12.54 19.43
CA MET A 183 4.70 -11.92 20.15
C MET A 183 5.96 -12.78 20.13
N SER A 184 5.84 -14.11 20.24
CA SER A 184 6.98 -15.02 20.08
C SER A 184 7.61 -14.87 18.69
N MET A 185 6.80 -14.83 17.63
CA MET A 185 7.31 -14.64 16.26
C MET A 185 8.02 -13.30 16.08
N LEU A 186 7.51 -12.20 16.66
CA LEU A 186 8.19 -10.89 16.62
C LEU A 186 9.53 -10.93 17.34
N LEU A 187 9.60 -11.55 18.52
CA LEU A 187 10.84 -11.69 19.29
C LEU A 187 11.87 -12.59 18.58
N GLU A 188 11.42 -13.63 17.89
CA GLU A 188 12.27 -14.46 17.04
C GLU A 188 12.84 -13.67 15.86
N ALA A 189 12.00 -12.91 15.15
CA ALA A 189 12.45 -12.07 14.04
C ALA A 189 13.45 -10.99 14.49
N ALA A 190 13.20 -10.34 15.64
CA ALA A 190 14.14 -9.38 16.19
C ALA A 190 15.52 -10.02 16.49
N ARG A 191 15.52 -11.21 17.10
CA ARG A 191 16.76 -11.97 17.38
C ARG A 191 17.47 -12.42 16.11
N ASP A 192 16.74 -12.86 15.08
CA ASP A 192 17.32 -13.24 13.79
C ASP A 192 18.04 -12.03 13.16
N ILE A 193 17.36 -10.88 13.10
CA ILE A 193 17.94 -9.65 12.54
C ILE A 193 19.22 -9.27 13.29
N GLU A 194 19.16 -9.17 14.62
CA GLU A 194 20.33 -8.81 15.45
C GLU A 194 21.52 -9.75 15.24
N THR A 195 21.25 -11.05 15.11
CA THR A 195 22.31 -12.05 14.91
C THR A 195 23.01 -11.85 13.57
N ARG A 196 22.28 -11.39 12.55
CA ARG A 196 22.75 -11.27 11.17
C ARG A 196 23.27 -9.88 10.82
N SER A 197 22.98 -8.87 11.63
CA SER A 197 23.14 -7.47 11.25
C SER A 197 23.89 -6.61 12.27
N ARG A 198 24.77 -7.21 13.09
CA ARG A 198 25.41 -6.52 14.23
C ARG A 198 26.07 -5.18 13.87
N ASP A 199 26.57 -5.04 12.65
CA ASP A 199 27.27 -3.84 12.18
C ASP A 199 26.41 -2.92 11.30
N LEU A 200 25.13 -3.26 11.09
CA LEU A 200 24.21 -2.50 10.25
C LEU A 200 23.17 -1.79 11.12
N GLU A 201 23.48 -0.56 11.53
CA GLU A 201 22.66 0.27 12.43
C GLU A 201 21.18 0.33 12.02
N PHE A 202 20.90 0.40 10.71
CA PHE A 202 19.54 0.40 10.18
C PHE A 202 18.74 -0.87 10.58
N LEU A 203 19.34 -2.05 10.45
CA LEU A 203 18.70 -3.32 10.77
C LEU A 203 18.58 -3.51 12.30
N VAL A 204 19.57 -3.04 13.07
CA VAL A 204 19.48 -2.99 14.54
C VAL A 204 18.29 -2.14 14.99
N LYS A 205 18.05 -0.98 14.36
CA LYS A 205 16.86 -0.15 14.63
C LYS A 205 15.54 -0.86 14.31
N ILE A 206 15.50 -1.70 13.28
CA ILE A 206 14.33 -2.53 12.96
C ILE A 206 14.11 -3.56 14.07
N ALA A 207 15.14 -4.31 14.45
CA ALA A 207 15.03 -5.30 15.53
C ALA A 207 14.52 -4.68 16.84
N ALA A 208 15.06 -3.51 17.22
CA ALA A 208 14.62 -2.78 18.40
C ALA A 208 13.15 -2.30 18.32
N LYS A 209 12.63 -2.01 17.12
CA LYS A 209 11.20 -1.70 16.93
C LYS A 209 10.35 -2.95 17.09
N LEU A 210 10.77 -4.09 16.54
CA LEU A 210 10.05 -5.37 16.67
C LEU A 210 9.96 -5.82 18.13
N ARG A 211 11.04 -5.69 18.91
CA ARG A 211 11.01 -5.96 20.36
C ARG A 211 9.99 -5.10 21.08
N ARG A 212 9.98 -3.79 20.81
CA ARG A 212 9.01 -2.88 21.42
C ARG A 212 7.56 -3.24 21.11
N PHE A 213 7.28 -3.76 19.92
CA PHE A 213 5.94 -4.28 19.62
C PHE A 213 5.58 -5.50 20.47
N ALA A 214 6.55 -6.36 20.77
CA ALA A 214 6.35 -7.53 21.61
C ALA A 214 6.20 -7.20 23.10
N ASP A 215 6.95 -6.22 23.61
CA ASP A 215 7.02 -5.88 25.04
C ASP A 215 5.83 -5.05 25.56
N GLN A 216 4.93 -4.59 24.68
CA GLN A 216 3.79 -3.73 25.04
C GLN A 216 2.54 -4.52 25.49
N HIS A 217 2.69 -5.74 26.00
CA HIS A 217 1.65 -6.61 26.60
C HIS A 217 2.21 -7.36 27.82
#